data_AF-A0A846CGV6-F1
#
_entry.id   AF-A0A846CGV6-F1
#
_cell.length_a   1.000
_cell.length_b   1.000
_cell.length_c   1.000
_cell.angle_alpha   90.00
_cell.angle_beta   90.00
_cell.angle_gamma   90.00
#
_symmetry.space_group_name_H-M   'P 1'
#
loop_
_entity.id
_entity.type
_entity.pdbx_description
1 polymer ?
#
loop_
_entity_poly.entity_id
_entity_poly.type
_entity_poly.pdbx_seq_one_letter_code
_entity_poly.pdbx_strand_id
1 'polypeptide(L)'
;MNAYLTTVFYSGAEIPINVPFIVAANVGLFSYVGDSGIVPDVFLSLNIPGGEQWWKRNVHSYLFWEFGKSPDIVIEIVSPTPGNELGTKLTDYAQLRIPYYVVCDPLPKLGETFLQVFQIQGTSYIPKNNALFPDINLGLTLWNGVFENVNDTWLRWCDADGNVIKTGDELAA
;
A
#
# COMPACT_ATOMS: atom_id res chain seq x y z
N MET A 1 -4.55 -1.76 -11.24
CA MET A 1 -3.93 -0.82 -10.27
C MET A 1 -3.05 -1.52 -9.23
N ASN A 2 -3.49 -2.62 -8.59
CA ASN A 2 -2.64 -3.40 -7.66
C ASN A 2 -1.30 -3.86 -8.26
N ALA A 3 -1.28 -4.20 -9.56
CA ALA A 3 -0.06 -4.54 -10.28
C ALA A 3 1.00 -3.42 -10.18
N TYR A 4 0.68 -2.17 -10.54
CA TYR A 4 1.59 -1.03 -10.42
C TYR A 4 2.16 -0.83 -9.02
N LEU A 5 1.34 -1.09 -8.00
CA LEU A 5 1.71 -0.87 -6.60
C LEU A 5 2.59 -1.98 -6.02
N THR A 6 2.70 -3.14 -6.69
CA THR A 6 3.46 -4.30 -6.22
C THR A 6 4.63 -4.66 -7.14
N THR A 7 4.44 -4.68 -8.45
CA THR A 7 5.45 -5.13 -9.42
C THR A 7 6.66 -4.22 -9.49
N VAL A 8 6.48 -2.92 -9.22
CA VAL A 8 7.59 -1.95 -9.17
C VAL A 8 8.70 -2.42 -8.21
N PHE A 9 8.34 -3.02 -7.09
CA PHE A 9 9.27 -3.52 -6.08
C PHE A 9 10.05 -4.77 -6.46
N TYR A 10 9.58 -5.51 -7.45
CA TYR A 10 10.19 -6.74 -7.92
C TYR A 10 10.79 -6.60 -9.33
N SER A 11 10.80 -5.38 -9.86
CA SER A 11 11.17 -5.09 -11.23
C SER A 11 12.66 -4.82 -11.46
N GLY A 12 13.45 -4.75 -10.40
CA GLY A 12 14.85 -4.30 -10.47
C GLY A 12 15.03 -2.79 -10.63
N ALA A 13 13.93 -2.02 -10.56
CA ALA A 13 13.99 -0.57 -10.49
C ALA A 13 14.80 -0.11 -9.28
N GLU A 14 15.51 1.02 -9.43
CA GLU A 14 16.05 1.73 -8.27
C GLU A 14 14.89 2.30 -7.47
N ILE A 15 14.72 1.78 -6.26
CA ILE A 15 13.70 2.21 -5.31
C ILE A 15 14.46 2.87 -4.16
N PRO A 16 14.00 4.01 -3.63
CA PRO A 16 14.68 4.72 -2.54
C PRO A 16 14.52 4.00 -1.18
N ILE A 17 14.50 2.67 -1.16
CA ILE A 17 14.47 1.80 0.01
C ILE A 17 15.68 0.87 -0.06
N ASN A 18 16.52 0.91 0.99
CA ASN A 18 17.71 0.06 1.11
C ASN A 18 17.63 -0.88 2.33
N VAL A 19 16.42 -1.31 2.66
CA VAL A 19 16.15 -2.24 3.77
C VAL A 19 15.28 -3.40 3.27
N PRO A 20 15.35 -4.58 3.90
CA PRO A 20 14.46 -5.69 3.58
C PRO A 20 13.00 -5.29 3.74
N PHE A 21 12.14 -5.66 2.79
CA PHE A 21 10.72 -5.31 2.80
C PHE A 21 9.84 -6.47 2.34
N ILE A 22 8.54 -6.34 2.61
CA ILE A 22 7.47 -7.10 1.98
C ILE A 22 6.49 -6.09 1.39
N VAL A 23 6.17 -6.23 0.10
CA VAL A 23 5.01 -5.60 -0.52
C VAL A 23 4.12 -6.70 -1.08
N ALA A 24 2.82 -6.61 -0.84
CA ALA A 24 1.88 -7.61 -1.30
C ALA A 24 0.52 -7.02 -1.58
N ALA A 25 -0.25 -7.71 -2.42
CA ALA A 25 -1.64 -7.40 -2.70
C ALA A 25 -2.54 -8.55 -2.27
N ASN A 26 -3.76 -8.22 -1.81
CA ASN A 26 -4.79 -9.20 -1.43
C ASN A 26 -4.32 -10.25 -0.41
N VAL A 27 -3.53 -9.82 0.57
CA VAL A 27 -2.94 -10.69 1.59
C VAL A 27 -3.45 -10.32 2.96
N GLY A 28 -4.00 -11.30 3.68
CA GLY A 28 -4.58 -11.09 5.01
C GLY A 28 -3.54 -10.71 6.06
N LEU A 29 -3.86 -9.67 6.82
CA LEU A 29 -3.15 -9.21 8.02
C LEU A 29 -3.80 -9.83 9.25
N PHE A 30 -2.99 -10.43 10.12
CA PHE A 30 -3.45 -11.05 11.37
C PHE A 30 -2.63 -10.54 12.55
N SER A 31 -3.32 -9.97 13.53
CA SER A 31 -2.69 -9.35 14.70
C SER A 31 -2.44 -10.32 15.84
N TYR A 32 -3.27 -11.36 15.98
CA TYR A 32 -3.12 -12.45 16.95
C TYR A 32 -3.68 -13.78 16.43
N VAL A 33 -3.41 -14.87 17.15
CA VAL A 33 -3.91 -16.21 16.81
C VAL A 33 -5.43 -16.27 17.03
N GLY A 34 -6.18 -16.61 15.98
CA GLY A 34 -7.65 -16.63 16.02
C GLY A 34 -8.32 -15.32 15.58
N ASP A 35 -7.53 -14.32 15.18
CA ASP A 35 -7.99 -13.13 14.48
C ASP A 35 -8.66 -13.53 13.15
N SER A 36 -9.79 -12.92 12.82
CA SER A 36 -10.47 -13.09 11.52
C SER A 36 -9.63 -12.51 10.37
N GLY A 37 -8.74 -11.59 10.70
CA GLY A 37 -7.85 -10.90 9.78
C GLY A 37 -8.57 -9.84 8.95
N ILE A 38 -7.77 -8.94 8.38
CA ILE A 38 -8.22 -7.91 7.43
C ILE A 38 -7.35 -7.99 6.17
N VAL A 39 -7.95 -7.83 5.00
CA VAL A 39 -7.26 -7.96 3.71
C VAL A 39 -7.23 -6.58 3.04
N PRO A 40 -6.09 -5.88 3.02
CA PRO A 40 -5.90 -4.70 2.18
C PRO A 40 -5.73 -5.09 0.71
N ASP A 41 -6.05 -4.15 -0.19
CA ASP A 41 -5.68 -4.30 -1.60
C ASP A 41 -4.18 -4.35 -1.78
N VAL A 42 -3.43 -3.48 -1.09
CA VAL A 42 -1.96 -3.45 -1.06
C VAL A 42 -1.44 -3.06 0.32
N PHE A 43 -0.31 -3.65 0.74
CA PHE A 43 0.48 -3.12 1.86
C PHE A 43 1.98 -3.12 1.54
N LEU A 44 2.73 -2.26 2.24
CA LEU A 44 4.19 -2.28 2.30
C LEU A 44 4.65 -2.33 3.76
N SER A 45 5.60 -3.20 4.06
CA SER A 45 6.25 -3.34 5.35
C SER A 45 7.77 -3.37 5.17
N LEU A 46 8.45 -2.39 5.74
CA LEU A 46 9.89 -2.22 5.76
C LEU A 46 10.52 -2.85 7.00
N ASN A 47 11.82 -3.12 6.90
CA ASN A 47 12.63 -3.76 7.93
C ASN A 47 12.09 -5.14 8.31
N ILE A 48 11.78 -5.96 7.29
CA ILE A 48 11.34 -7.34 7.46
C ILE A 48 12.45 -8.29 6.99
N PRO A 49 13.35 -8.75 7.90
CA PRO A 49 14.42 -9.67 7.55
C PRO A 49 13.88 -10.94 6.88
N GLY A 50 14.46 -11.33 5.75
CA GLY A 50 14.01 -12.49 4.98
C GLY A 50 12.67 -12.31 4.25
N GLY A 51 12.14 -11.08 4.18
CA GLY A 51 10.92 -10.76 3.42
C GLY A 51 11.00 -11.15 1.94
N GLU A 52 12.18 -11.05 1.34
CA GLU A 52 12.47 -11.54 -0.03
C GLU A 52 12.24 -13.06 -0.22
N GLN A 53 12.26 -13.85 0.87
CA GLN A 53 11.97 -15.28 0.84
C GLN A 53 10.53 -15.62 1.26
N TRP A 54 9.74 -14.63 1.64
CA TRP A 54 8.37 -14.84 2.12
C TRP A 54 7.49 -15.56 1.08
N TRP A 55 7.64 -15.23 -0.19
CA TRP A 55 6.93 -15.88 -1.30
C TRP A 55 7.21 -17.39 -1.44
N LYS A 56 8.30 -17.89 -0.87
CA LYS A 56 8.65 -19.31 -0.88
C LYS A 56 7.92 -20.12 0.20
N ARG A 57 7.17 -19.46 1.09
CA ARG A 57 6.38 -20.12 2.15
C ARG A 57 5.02 -20.56 1.59
N ASN A 58 4.51 -21.68 2.07
CA ASN A 58 3.19 -22.23 1.69
C ASN A 58 2.01 -21.43 2.27
N VAL A 59 2.25 -20.42 3.12
CA VAL A 59 1.23 -19.58 3.74
C VAL A 59 1.51 -18.12 3.37
N HIS A 60 0.58 -17.51 2.62
CA HIS A 60 0.66 -16.13 2.16
C HIS A 60 -0.17 -15.20 3.05
N SER A 61 0.04 -15.27 4.36
CA SER A 61 -0.57 -14.36 5.34
C SER A 61 0.50 -13.54 6.04
N TYR A 62 0.15 -12.33 6.45
CA TYR A 62 1.03 -11.45 7.20
C TYR A 62 0.68 -11.53 8.69
N LEU A 63 1.42 -12.35 9.42
CA LEU A 63 1.19 -12.65 10.83
C LEU A 63 2.09 -11.74 11.70
N PHE A 64 1.50 -10.83 12.47
CA PHE A 64 2.25 -9.78 13.18
C PHE A 64 3.26 -10.35 14.18
N TRP A 65 2.96 -11.51 14.78
CA TRP A 65 3.87 -12.17 15.72
C TRP A 65 5.05 -12.88 15.03
N GLU A 66 4.92 -13.25 13.74
CA GLU A 66 6.05 -13.79 12.97
C GLU A 66 6.96 -12.67 12.45
N PHE A 67 6.37 -11.55 12.04
CA PHE A 67 7.08 -10.42 11.45
C PHE A 67 7.48 -9.34 12.46
N GLY A 68 6.94 -9.40 13.69
CA GLY A 68 7.25 -8.50 14.80
C GLY A 68 6.60 -7.12 14.75
N LYS A 69 5.83 -6.80 13.70
CA LYS A 69 5.18 -5.50 13.50
C LYS A 69 4.00 -5.57 12.52
N SER A 70 3.12 -4.59 12.58
CA SER A 70 2.15 -4.27 11.52
C SER A 70 2.87 -3.72 10.26
N PRO A 71 2.20 -3.70 9.09
CA PRO A 71 2.70 -2.97 7.92
C PRO A 71 2.91 -1.48 8.19
N ASP A 72 3.77 -0.83 7.41
CA ASP A 72 4.01 0.62 7.51
C ASP A 72 2.95 1.43 6.78
N ILE A 73 2.38 0.87 5.71
CA ILE A 73 1.32 1.50 4.93
C ILE A 73 0.38 0.44 4.35
N VAL A 74 -0.92 0.73 4.38
CA VAL A 74 -1.96 0.00 3.66
C VAL A 74 -2.69 0.93 2.68
N ILE A 75 -3.03 0.38 1.51
CA ILE A 75 -3.73 1.07 0.43
C ILE A 75 -4.97 0.26 0.10
N GLU A 76 -6.12 0.93 0.02
CA GLU A 76 -7.39 0.40 -0.44
C GLU A 76 -7.78 1.09 -1.75
N ILE A 77 -8.30 0.30 -2.69
CA ILE A 77 -8.79 0.76 -3.97
C ILE A 77 -10.30 0.55 -3.99
N VAL A 78 -11.03 1.66 -4.01
CA VAL A 78 -12.49 1.63 -3.94
C VAL A 78 -13.04 0.91 -5.17
N SER A 79 -13.75 -0.19 -4.90
CA SER A 79 -14.44 -0.96 -5.93
C SER A 79 -15.76 -0.29 -6.34
N PRO A 80 -16.42 -0.75 -7.42
CA PRO A 80 -17.76 -0.25 -7.79
C PRO A 80 -18.79 -0.35 -6.66
N THR A 81 -18.63 -1.29 -5.72
CA THR A 81 -19.43 -1.41 -4.49
C THR A 81 -18.51 -1.15 -3.29
N PRO A 82 -18.54 0.05 -2.69
CA PRO A 82 -17.63 0.41 -1.61
C PRO A 82 -17.73 -0.51 -0.39
N GLY A 83 -16.58 -0.83 0.20
CA GLY A 83 -16.40 -1.74 1.33
C GLY A 83 -16.17 -1.05 2.67
N ASN A 84 -16.70 0.17 2.85
CA ASN A 84 -16.51 1.02 4.03
C ASN A 84 -15.07 1.48 4.27
N GLU A 85 -14.35 1.83 3.20
CA GLU A 85 -12.95 2.29 3.23
C GLU A 85 -12.77 3.54 4.10
N LEU A 86 -13.76 4.44 4.12
CA LEU A 86 -13.82 5.62 4.98
C LEU A 86 -14.67 5.43 6.25
N GLY A 87 -15.06 4.19 6.55
CA GLY A 87 -15.91 3.83 7.69
C GLY A 87 -15.17 2.91 8.65
N THR A 88 -15.62 1.65 8.74
CA THR A 88 -15.05 0.66 9.66
C THR A 88 -13.58 0.41 9.40
N LYS A 89 -13.14 0.36 8.13
CA LYS A 89 -11.73 0.10 7.79
C LYS A 89 -10.76 1.13 8.36
N LEU A 90 -11.14 2.42 8.44
CA LEU A 90 -10.34 3.43 9.13
C LEU A 90 -10.11 3.05 10.60
N THR A 91 -11.16 2.60 11.27
CA THR A 91 -11.08 2.22 12.68
C THR A 91 -10.27 0.94 12.85
N ASP A 92 -10.52 -0.07 12.02
CA ASP A 92 -9.85 -1.37 12.07
C ASP A 92 -8.34 -1.22 11.86
N TYR A 93 -7.92 -0.51 10.81
CA TYR A 93 -6.50 -0.29 10.55
C TYR A 93 -5.81 0.60 11.61
N ALA A 94 -6.54 1.55 12.22
CA ALA A 94 -6.00 2.35 13.32
C ALA A 94 -5.77 1.50 14.58
N GLN A 95 -6.67 0.55 14.88
CA GLN A 95 -6.50 -0.41 15.97
C GLN A 95 -5.28 -1.31 15.76
N LEU A 96 -4.99 -1.67 14.50
CA LEU A 96 -3.79 -2.40 14.10
C LEU A 96 -2.49 -1.56 14.12
N ARG A 97 -2.58 -0.27 14.49
CA ARG A 97 -1.44 0.65 14.59
C ARG A 97 -0.65 0.79 13.29
N ILE A 98 -1.33 0.73 12.15
CA ILE A 98 -0.67 0.95 10.86
C ILE A 98 -0.40 2.46 10.72
N PRO A 99 0.85 2.88 10.45
CA PRO A 99 1.21 4.30 10.42
C PRO A 99 0.44 5.11 9.37
N TYR A 100 0.30 4.55 8.16
CA TYR A 100 -0.31 5.23 7.02
C TYR A 100 -1.43 4.40 6.40
N TYR A 101 -2.54 5.07 6.10
CA TYR A 101 -3.67 4.47 5.40
C TYR A 101 -4.08 5.34 4.22
N VAL A 102 -4.26 4.71 3.06
CA VAL A 102 -4.56 5.40 1.81
C VAL A 102 -5.80 4.78 1.18
N VAL A 103 -6.73 5.65 0.78
CA VAL A 103 -7.91 5.26 0.02
C VAL A 103 -7.83 5.91 -1.36
N CYS A 104 -7.83 5.08 -2.40
CA CYS A 104 -7.85 5.49 -3.79
C CYS A 104 -9.24 5.23 -4.37
N ASP A 105 -9.93 6.28 -4.81
CA ASP A 105 -11.27 6.21 -5.37
C ASP A 105 -11.27 6.61 -6.87
N PRO A 106 -10.91 5.67 -7.75
CA PRO A 106 -10.87 5.93 -9.20
C PRO A 106 -12.26 6.06 -9.82
N LEU A 107 -13.34 5.66 -9.11
CA LEU A 107 -14.71 5.60 -9.63
C LEU A 107 -15.66 6.61 -8.96
N PRO A 108 -15.13 7.72 -8.45
CA PRO A 108 -15.72 8.64 -7.46
C PRO A 108 -16.94 8.10 -6.70
N LYS A 109 -16.79 7.00 -5.94
CA LYS A 109 -17.87 6.36 -5.18
C LYS A 109 -18.03 6.88 -3.76
N LEU A 110 -16.96 7.42 -3.17
CA LEU A 110 -16.93 7.94 -1.80
C LEU A 110 -16.94 9.47 -1.75
N GLY A 111 -16.72 10.13 -2.88
CA GLY A 111 -16.77 11.58 -3.04
C GLY A 111 -16.02 12.04 -4.28
N GLU A 112 -15.57 13.30 -4.27
CA GLU A 112 -14.82 13.90 -5.39
C GLU A 112 -13.29 13.74 -5.26
N THR A 113 -12.82 13.19 -4.13
CA THR A 113 -11.39 13.08 -3.85
C THR A 113 -10.84 11.74 -4.35
N PHE A 114 -9.99 11.78 -5.38
CA PHE A 114 -9.38 10.57 -5.96
C PHE A 114 -8.46 9.83 -4.98
N LEU A 115 -7.69 10.58 -4.17
CA LEU A 115 -6.73 10.00 -3.24
C LEU A 115 -6.86 10.66 -1.86
N GLN A 116 -7.21 9.87 -0.86
CA GLN A 116 -7.30 10.30 0.53
C GLN A 116 -6.20 9.61 1.33
N VAL A 117 -5.42 10.40 2.07
CA VAL A 117 -4.28 9.92 2.84
C VAL A 117 -4.52 10.22 4.31
N PHE A 118 -4.23 9.24 5.15
CA PHE A 118 -4.40 9.32 6.59
C PHE A 118 -3.12 8.88 7.30
N GLN A 119 -2.84 9.52 8.43
CA GLN A 119 -1.74 9.15 9.32
C GLN A 119 -2.27 8.92 10.72
N ILE A 120 -1.81 7.87 11.38
CA ILE A 120 -2.25 7.57 12.75
C ILE A 120 -1.68 8.62 13.72
N GLN A 121 -2.54 9.16 14.59
CA GLN A 121 -2.15 10.00 15.71
C GLN A 121 -2.88 9.53 16.96
N GLY A 122 -2.12 9.12 17.99
CA GLY A 122 -2.70 8.45 19.14
C GLY A 122 -3.33 7.12 18.72
N THR A 123 -4.65 7.02 18.77
CA THR A 123 -5.43 5.80 18.46
C THR A 123 -6.29 5.90 17.20
N SER A 124 -6.22 7.02 16.49
CA SER A 124 -7.11 7.32 15.37
C SER A 124 -6.35 7.91 14.19
N TYR A 125 -6.91 7.75 13.00
CA TYR A 125 -6.39 8.39 11.80
C TYR A 125 -6.79 9.86 11.73
N ILE A 126 -5.86 10.69 11.26
CA ILE A 126 -6.11 12.09 10.89
C ILE A 126 -5.80 12.26 9.39
N PRO A 127 -6.63 12.99 8.63
CA PRO A 127 -6.34 13.31 7.23
C PRO A 127 -5.00 14.03 7.08
N LYS A 128 -4.28 13.70 6.01
CA LYS A 128 -3.00 14.28 5.63
C LYS A 128 -3.14 14.93 4.25
N ASN A 129 -2.57 16.13 4.11
CA ASN A 129 -2.72 16.96 2.90
C ASN A 129 -1.71 16.62 1.79
N ASN A 130 -0.88 15.60 1.97
CA ASN A 130 0.05 15.13 0.95
C ASN A 130 0.21 13.62 1.05
N ALA A 131 0.68 13.03 -0.04
CA ALA A 131 0.93 11.60 -0.16
C ALA A 131 2.43 11.28 -0.06
N LEU A 132 3.18 12.03 0.76
CA LEU A 132 4.57 11.74 1.08
C LEU A 132 4.64 11.07 2.46
N PHE A 133 5.44 10.03 2.56
CA PHE A 133 5.57 9.17 3.74
C PHE A 133 7.03 9.11 4.17
N PRO A 134 7.52 10.10 4.95
CA PRO A 134 8.95 10.25 5.26
C PRO A 134 9.56 9.00 5.91
N ASP A 135 8.79 8.30 6.76
CA ASP A 135 9.28 7.11 7.49
C ASP A 135 9.53 5.90 6.57
N ILE A 136 8.96 5.90 5.36
CA ILE A 136 9.18 4.86 4.34
C ILE A 136 10.02 5.35 3.15
N ASN A 137 10.44 6.62 3.16
CA ASN A 137 11.18 7.28 2.09
C ASN A 137 10.52 7.17 0.70
N LEU A 138 9.19 7.17 0.67
CA LEU A 138 8.38 7.08 -0.54
C LEU A 138 7.20 8.04 -0.51
N GLY A 139 6.63 8.29 -1.66
CA GLY A 139 5.33 8.91 -1.83
C GLY A 139 4.41 8.11 -2.77
N LEU A 140 3.18 8.56 -2.88
CA LEU A 140 2.25 8.16 -3.93
C LEU A 140 1.88 9.38 -4.77
N THR A 141 1.70 9.16 -6.07
CA THR A 141 1.26 10.19 -7.02
C THR A 141 0.27 9.61 -8.02
N LEU A 142 -0.52 10.50 -8.62
CA LEU A 142 -1.39 10.17 -9.73
C LEU A 142 -0.62 10.41 -11.03
N TRP A 143 -0.56 9.37 -11.86
CA TRP A 143 0.13 9.40 -13.13
C TRP A 143 -0.84 9.07 -14.26
N ASN A 144 -0.84 9.90 -15.30
CA ASN A 144 -1.67 9.68 -16.49
C ASN A 144 -0.85 8.97 -17.56
N GLY A 145 -1.35 7.84 -18.05
CA GLY A 145 -0.75 7.16 -19.18
C GLY A 145 -1.25 5.73 -19.37
N VAL A 146 -0.52 4.98 -20.19
CA VAL A 146 -0.95 3.66 -20.66
C VAL A 146 -0.29 2.55 -19.84
N PHE A 147 -1.11 1.64 -19.33
CA PHE A 147 -0.69 0.40 -18.70
C PHE A 147 -1.57 -0.75 -19.13
N GLU A 148 -0.98 -1.91 -19.42
CA GLU A 148 -1.74 -3.09 -19.89
C GLU A 148 -2.71 -2.74 -21.04
N ASN A 149 -2.29 -1.83 -21.92
CA ASN A 149 -3.08 -1.27 -23.04
C ASN A 149 -4.29 -0.40 -22.66
N VAL A 150 -4.37 0.08 -21.43
CA VAL A 150 -5.42 0.98 -20.93
C VAL A 150 -4.82 2.33 -20.60
N ASN A 151 -5.33 3.39 -21.24
CA ASN A 151 -4.98 4.78 -20.93
C ASN A 151 -5.89 5.31 -19.82
N ASP A 152 -5.33 5.60 -18.65
CA ASP A 152 -6.09 6.04 -17.48
C ASP A 152 -5.20 6.84 -16.50
N THR A 153 -5.80 7.30 -15.40
CA THR A 153 -5.10 7.77 -14.21
C THR A 153 -4.77 6.59 -13.31
N TRP A 154 -3.48 6.41 -13.02
CA TRP A 154 -2.96 5.34 -12.18
C TRP A 154 -2.33 5.89 -10.91
N LEU A 155 -2.59 5.23 -9.78
CA LEU A 155 -1.85 5.47 -8.55
C LEU A 155 -0.48 4.79 -8.62
N ARG A 156 0.59 5.55 -8.39
CA ARG A 156 1.98 5.07 -8.49
C ARG A 156 2.83 5.52 -7.33
N TRP A 157 3.84 4.71 -7.00
CA TRP A 157 4.90 5.10 -6.08
C TRP A 157 5.80 6.16 -6.72
N CYS A 158 6.22 7.14 -5.93
CA CYS A 158 7.19 8.15 -6.29
C CYS A 158 8.27 8.31 -5.21
N ASP A 159 9.40 8.90 -5.59
CA ASP A 159 10.44 9.32 -4.64
C ASP A 159 10.03 10.60 -3.89
N ALA A 160 10.93 11.10 -3.04
CA ALA A 160 10.71 12.30 -2.23
C ALA A 160 10.53 13.59 -3.08
N ASP A 161 11.04 13.60 -4.30
CA ASP A 161 10.92 14.71 -5.26
C ASP A 161 9.64 14.60 -6.12
N GLY A 162 8.87 13.52 -5.94
CA GLY A 162 7.65 13.25 -6.70
C GLY A 162 7.89 12.56 -8.04
N ASN A 163 9.11 12.12 -8.34
CA ASN A 163 9.40 11.38 -9.56
C ASN A 163 8.84 9.96 -9.44
N VAL A 164 8.09 9.56 -10.46
CA VAL A 164 7.48 8.23 -10.52
C VAL A 164 8.56 7.14 -10.58
N ILE A 165 8.44 6.13 -9.71
CA ILE A 165 9.30 4.96 -9.74
C ILE A 165 8.85 4.05 -10.87
N LYS A 166 9.73 3.86 -11.86
CA LYS A 166 9.45 3.12 -13.09
C LYS A 166 9.21 1.64 -12.83
N THR A 167 8.32 1.02 -13.60
CA THR A 167 8.19 -0.44 -13.64
C THR A 167 9.33 -1.07 -14.45
N GLY A 168 9.45 -2.40 -14.38
CA GLY A 168 10.47 -3.13 -15.16
C GLY A 168 10.27 -2.99 -16.65
N ASP A 169 9.01 -3.04 -17.11
CA ASP A 169 8.68 -2.84 -18.52
C ASP A 169 9.07 -1.43 -19.01
N GLU A 170 8.91 -0.41 -18.17
CA GLU A 170 9.31 0.98 -18.48
C GLU A 170 10.82 1.21 -18.43
N LEU A 171 11.57 0.33 -17.76
CA LEU A 171 13.03 0.34 -17.76
C LEU A 171 13.61 -0.44 -18.95
N ALA A 172 12.87 -1.41 -19.47
CA ALA A 172 13.29 -2.26 -20.59
C ALA A 172 12.95 -1.67 -21.98
N ALA A 173 12.08 -0.65 -22.04
CA ALA A 173 11.68 0.08 -23.25
C ALA A 173 12.66 1.20 -23.63
#